data_AF-A0A1H4H4N1-F1
#
_entry.id   AF-A0A1H4H4N1-F1
#
_cell.length_a   1.000
_cell.length_b   1.000
_cell.length_c   1.000
_cell.angle_alpha   90.00
_cell.angle_beta   90.00
_cell.angle_gamma   90.00
#
_symmetry.space_group_name_H-M   'P 1'
#
loop_
_entity.id
_entity.type
_entity.pdbx_description
1 polymer ?
#
loop_
_entity_poly.entity_id
_entity_poly.type
_entity_poly.pdbx_seq_one_letter_code
_entity_poly.pdbx_strand_id
1 'polypeptide(L)'
;MDNSRLDRLALISKIWPWLFLCALLVFFEVWARISDHRSFIFNAYNLQSIGLAASAPLLLAIGQTFVIITAGIDLSVGFVMGLAAVCIAQFTIPGGNAPWIVLLSIPATIVVCLVPGFVNGVLIARLGVPAFIGTLGMYGVARGVGFLAAGSGMTVAVNNTGLAWLGHGWTPVVLTLVLLLVMHFILSKTRFGQYTYAIGGNPQSAIRAGINVRRHLVVIYLIAAAFAAVGGIVYTSRFAAGAANAGEPMLLDSIAAVVIGGASLFGGTGNVIGTLIGALIIAVIEFGLVFIDVNAFWQFIVVGIVIIMSVLIDQYKERLGGAQ
;
A
#
# COMPACT_ATOMS: atom_id res chain seq x y z
N MET A 1 25.31 24.46 -17.10
CA MET A 1 24.02 24.76 -16.45
C MET A 1 24.31 25.25 -15.05
N ASP A 2 23.70 26.35 -14.63
CA ASP A 2 23.94 26.98 -13.32
C ASP A 2 23.49 26.06 -12.16
N ASN A 3 24.40 25.74 -11.23
CA ASN A 3 24.14 24.85 -10.09
C ASN A 3 22.93 25.32 -9.27
N SER A 4 22.65 26.62 -9.24
CA SER A 4 21.49 27.20 -8.56
C SER A 4 20.13 26.73 -9.11
N ARG A 5 20.05 26.41 -10.41
CA ARG A 5 18.82 25.90 -11.05
C ARG A 5 18.62 24.41 -10.77
N LEU A 6 19.69 23.63 -10.73
CA LEU A 6 19.64 22.19 -10.43
C LEU A 6 19.21 21.95 -8.97
N ASP A 7 19.73 22.73 -8.03
CA ASP A 7 19.34 22.65 -6.62
C ASP A 7 17.86 23.04 -6.40
N ARG A 8 17.37 24.05 -7.13
CA ARG A 8 15.95 24.45 -7.09
C ARG A 8 15.04 23.36 -7.65
N LEU A 9 15.43 22.71 -8.75
CA LEU A 9 14.66 21.61 -9.34
C LEU A 9 14.62 20.38 -8.42
N ALA A 10 15.73 20.08 -7.73
CA ALA A 10 15.80 19.00 -6.74
C ALA A 10 14.98 19.30 -5.46
N LEU A 11 14.91 20.56 -5.05
CA LEU A 11 14.06 20.97 -3.92
C LEU A 11 12.58 20.86 -4.28
N ILE A 12 12.20 21.35 -5.47
CA ILE A 12 10.82 21.29 -5.99
C ILE A 12 10.37 19.83 -6.15
N SER A 13 11.25 18.94 -6.62
CA SER A 13 10.90 17.54 -6.82
C SER A 13 10.52 16.84 -5.51
N LYS A 14 11.21 17.17 -4.41
CA LYS A 14 10.98 16.61 -3.08
C LYS A 14 9.73 17.17 -2.39
N ILE A 15 9.37 18.41 -2.70
CA ILE A 15 8.26 19.12 -2.06
C ILE A 15 6.94 18.98 -2.85
N TRP A 16 7.00 18.60 -4.13
CA TRP A 16 5.82 18.47 -5.00
C TRP A 16 4.66 17.63 -4.41
N PRO A 17 4.88 16.41 -3.87
CA PRO A 17 3.77 15.62 -3.31
C PRO A 17 3.06 16.33 -2.15
N TRP A 18 3.83 17.05 -1.32
CA TRP A 18 3.28 17.85 -0.22
C TRP A 18 2.44 19.02 -0.74
N LEU A 19 2.94 19.76 -1.74
CA LEU A 19 2.19 20.86 -2.34
C LEU A 19 0.90 20.37 -3.00
N PHE A 20 0.96 19.22 -3.68
CA PHE A 20 -0.21 18.62 -4.29
C PHE A 20 -1.26 18.21 -3.25
N LEU A 21 -0.84 17.55 -2.17
CA LEU A 21 -1.73 17.22 -1.05
C LEU A 21 -2.34 18.48 -0.42
N CYS A 22 -1.54 19.51 -0.15
CA CYS A 22 -2.05 20.78 0.39
C CYS A 22 -3.06 21.45 -0.55
N ALA A 23 -2.77 21.48 -1.87
CA ALA A 23 -3.67 22.05 -2.87
C ALA A 23 -5.01 21.29 -2.91
N LEU A 24 -4.96 19.95 -2.83
CA LEU A 24 -6.14 19.10 -2.80
C LEU A 24 -6.99 19.32 -1.54
N LEU A 25 -6.35 19.42 -0.38
CA LEU A 25 -7.04 19.71 0.89
C LEU A 25 -7.69 21.10 0.88
N VAL A 26 -7.00 22.11 0.35
CA VAL A 26 -7.54 23.46 0.20
C VAL A 26 -8.71 23.46 -0.79
N PHE A 27 -8.61 22.75 -1.90
CA PHE A 27 -9.70 22.62 -2.88
C PHE A 27 -10.98 22.07 -2.22
N PHE A 28 -10.88 20.94 -1.52
CA PHE A 28 -12.05 20.34 -0.85
C PHE A 28 -12.57 21.19 0.32
N GLU A 29 -11.70 21.85 1.09
CA GLU A 29 -12.14 22.75 2.16
C GLU A 29 -12.88 23.97 1.61
N VAL A 30 -12.39 24.59 0.52
CA VAL A 30 -13.05 25.72 -0.13
C VAL A 30 -14.40 25.29 -0.71
N TRP A 31 -14.45 24.13 -1.39
CA TRP A 31 -15.71 23.59 -1.89
C TRP A 31 -16.73 23.35 -0.78
N ALA A 32 -16.32 22.67 0.30
CA ALA A 32 -17.20 22.34 1.42
C ALA A 32 -17.79 23.59 2.10
N ARG A 33 -17.00 24.66 2.21
CA ARG A 33 -17.46 25.93 2.79
C ARG A 33 -18.45 26.67 1.91
N ILE A 34 -18.24 26.65 0.60
CA ILE A 34 -19.09 27.35 -0.37
C ILE A 34 -20.42 26.60 -0.55
N SER A 35 -20.36 25.29 -0.74
CA SER A 35 -21.52 24.48 -1.11
C SER A 35 -22.40 24.12 0.08
N ASP A 36 -21.79 23.64 1.18
CA ASP A 36 -22.52 23.01 2.29
C ASP A 36 -22.43 23.77 3.62
N HIS A 37 -21.66 24.87 3.67
CA HIS A 37 -21.32 25.62 4.88
C HIS A 37 -20.72 24.73 5.98
N ARG A 38 -20.02 23.65 5.58
CA ARG A 38 -19.33 22.71 6.47
C ARG A 38 -17.82 22.76 6.21
N SER A 39 -17.05 22.25 7.16
CA SER A 39 -15.60 22.07 6.97
C SER A 39 -15.28 20.64 6.54
N PHE A 40 -14.38 20.51 5.57
CA PHE A 40 -13.83 19.25 5.12
C PHE A 40 -12.74 18.78 6.09
N ILE A 41 -11.71 19.61 6.35
CA ILE A 41 -10.55 19.21 7.17
C ILE A 41 -10.75 19.46 8.67
N PHE A 42 -11.50 20.50 9.04
CA PHE A 42 -11.72 20.87 10.45
C PHE A 42 -12.90 20.12 11.09
N ASN A 43 -13.32 19.00 10.48
CA ASN A 43 -14.32 18.10 11.01
C ASN A 43 -13.65 16.77 11.38
N ALA A 44 -13.75 16.39 12.67
CA ALA A 44 -13.14 15.16 13.18
C ALA A 44 -13.65 13.89 12.48
N TYR A 45 -14.92 13.87 12.06
CA TYR A 45 -15.51 12.75 11.34
C TYR A 45 -14.91 12.58 9.95
N ASN A 46 -14.73 13.69 9.23
CA ASN A 46 -14.13 13.69 7.90
C ASN A 46 -12.65 13.30 7.97
N LEU A 47 -11.90 13.84 8.94
CA LEU A 47 -10.50 13.48 9.14
C LEU A 47 -10.33 12.00 9.46
N GLN A 48 -11.21 11.45 10.31
CA GLN A 48 -11.25 10.02 10.59
C GLN A 48 -11.58 9.21 9.33
N SER A 49 -12.55 9.66 8.53
CA SER A 49 -12.95 8.97 7.30
C SER A 49 -11.84 8.93 6.25
N ILE A 50 -11.09 10.03 6.10
CA ILE A 50 -9.88 10.08 5.25
C ILE A 50 -8.83 9.09 5.77
N GLY A 51 -8.57 9.08 7.08
CA GLY A 51 -7.63 8.13 7.69
C GLY A 51 -8.05 6.67 7.48
N LEU A 52 -9.34 6.38 7.61
CA LEU A 52 -9.90 5.04 7.36
C LEU A 52 -9.77 4.64 5.89
N ALA A 53 -10.04 5.56 4.95
CA ALA A 53 -9.84 5.35 3.51
C ALA A 53 -8.36 5.06 3.18
N ALA A 54 -7.44 5.80 3.79
CA ALA A 54 -6.00 5.61 3.58
C ALA A 54 -5.46 4.29 4.16
N SER A 55 -6.07 3.74 5.23
CA SER A 55 -5.45 2.69 6.05
C SER A 55 -5.09 1.42 5.27
N ALA A 56 -6.04 0.81 4.56
CA ALA A 56 -5.77 -0.45 3.84
C ALA A 56 -4.83 -0.26 2.63
N PRO A 57 -5.05 0.72 1.72
CA PRO A 57 -4.10 1.01 0.65
C PRO A 57 -2.70 1.34 1.15
N LEU A 58 -2.58 2.11 2.24
CA LEU A 58 -1.29 2.45 2.85
C LEU A 58 -0.58 1.24 3.44
N LEU A 59 -1.30 0.29 4.05
CA LEU A 59 -0.69 -0.96 4.52
C LEU A 59 -0.04 -1.72 3.36
N LEU A 60 -0.76 -1.91 2.25
CA LEU A 60 -0.21 -2.53 1.04
C LEU A 60 0.96 -1.71 0.50
N ALA A 61 0.82 -0.39 0.46
CA ALA A 61 1.83 0.53 -0.05
C ALA A 61 3.13 0.46 0.76
N ILE A 62 3.08 0.36 2.09
CA ILE A 62 4.25 0.21 2.95
C ILE A 62 5.05 -1.04 2.56
N GLY A 63 4.37 -2.17 2.33
CA GLY A 63 5.00 -3.39 1.84
C GLY A 63 5.60 -3.20 0.45
N GLN A 64 4.83 -2.61 -0.45
CA GLN A 64 5.21 -2.34 -1.83
C GLN A 64 6.39 -1.35 -1.94
N THR A 65 6.57 -0.43 -0.98
CA THR A 65 7.73 0.48 -0.92
C THR A 65 9.04 -0.30 -0.94
N PHE A 66 9.15 -1.39 -0.16
CA PHE A 66 10.37 -2.19 -0.13
C PHE A 66 10.60 -2.94 -1.44
N VAL A 67 9.53 -3.47 -2.02
CA VAL A 67 9.58 -4.19 -3.30
C VAL A 67 10.04 -3.25 -4.42
N ILE A 68 9.43 -2.06 -4.52
CA ILE A 68 9.75 -1.05 -5.54
C ILE A 68 11.16 -0.51 -5.37
N ILE A 69 11.62 -0.25 -4.14
CA ILE A 69 13.02 0.17 -3.91
C ILE A 69 14.00 -0.88 -4.44
N THR A 70 13.67 -2.17 -4.40
CA THR A 70 14.51 -3.22 -5.01
C THR A 70 14.32 -3.43 -6.52
N ALA A 71 13.68 -2.48 -7.22
CA ALA A 71 13.33 -2.58 -8.64
C ALA A 71 12.38 -3.75 -8.97
N GLY A 72 11.57 -4.17 -8.00
CA GLY A 72 10.52 -5.16 -8.18
C GLY A 72 9.13 -4.52 -8.27
N ILE A 73 8.16 -5.27 -8.76
CA ILE A 73 6.74 -4.94 -8.66
C ILE A 73 6.04 -6.20 -8.17
N ASP A 74 5.32 -6.14 -7.05
CA ASP A 74 4.48 -7.24 -6.58
C ASP A 74 3.03 -6.96 -6.94
N LEU A 75 2.53 -7.65 -7.96
CA LEU A 75 1.12 -7.57 -8.34
C LEU A 75 0.22 -8.44 -7.46
N SER A 76 0.77 -9.42 -6.76
CA SER A 76 -0.01 -10.37 -5.98
C SER A 76 -0.59 -9.76 -4.69
N VAL A 77 0.03 -8.69 -4.15
CA VAL A 77 -0.38 -8.08 -2.86
C VAL A 77 -1.86 -7.72 -2.77
N GLY A 78 -2.49 -7.32 -3.88
CA GLY A 78 -3.93 -7.07 -3.93
C GLY A 78 -4.75 -8.33 -3.65
N PHE A 79 -4.47 -9.44 -4.33
CA PHE A 79 -5.20 -10.69 -4.11
C PHE A 79 -4.72 -11.47 -2.89
N VAL A 80 -3.51 -11.23 -2.39
CA VAL A 80 -3.07 -11.71 -1.07
C VAL A 80 -3.86 -11.02 0.04
N MET A 81 -4.16 -9.72 -0.11
CA MET A 81 -5.05 -8.99 0.79
C MET A 81 -6.49 -9.54 0.71
N GLY A 82 -7.00 -9.80 -0.49
CA GLY A 82 -8.32 -10.43 -0.67
C GLY A 82 -8.40 -11.83 -0.05
N LEU A 83 -7.35 -12.64 -0.23
CA LEU A 83 -7.20 -13.94 0.45
C LEU A 83 -7.21 -13.78 1.97
N ALA A 84 -6.47 -12.80 2.51
CA ALA A 84 -6.46 -12.51 3.93
C ALA A 84 -7.84 -12.12 4.46
N ALA A 85 -8.58 -11.30 3.70
CA ALA A 85 -9.93 -10.86 4.04
C ALA A 85 -10.90 -12.05 4.15
N VAL A 86 -10.79 -13.03 3.26
CA VAL A 86 -11.58 -14.27 3.29
C VAL A 86 -11.12 -15.19 4.43
N CYS A 87 -9.81 -15.38 4.62
CA CYS A 87 -9.28 -16.25 5.68
C CYS A 87 -9.68 -15.78 7.08
N ILE A 88 -9.55 -14.48 7.38
CA ILE A 88 -9.97 -13.95 8.69
C ILE A 88 -11.48 -14.09 8.89
N ALA A 89 -12.27 -13.91 7.83
CA ALA A 89 -13.71 -14.11 7.88
C ALA A 89 -14.05 -15.57 8.18
N GLN A 90 -13.44 -16.52 7.46
CA GLN A 90 -13.68 -17.96 7.68
C GLN A 90 -13.22 -18.43 9.06
N PHE A 91 -12.04 -18.00 9.52
CA PHE A 91 -11.48 -18.44 10.79
C PHE A 91 -12.22 -17.89 12.01
N THR A 92 -13.04 -16.84 11.84
CA THR A 92 -13.86 -16.29 12.94
C THR A 92 -15.24 -16.93 13.05
N ILE A 93 -15.70 -17.71 12.06
CA ILE A 93 -17.02 -18.38 12.08
C ILE A 93 -17.14 -19.42 13.21
N PRO A 94 -16.20 -20.37 13.42
CA PRO A 94 -16.47 -21.57 14.22
C PRO A 94 -16.71 -21.33 15.71
N GLY A 95 -16.36 -20.17 16.27
CA GLY A 95 -16.60 -19.89 17.69
C GLY A 95 -17.35 -18.58 17.98
N GLY A 96 -17.97 -17.98 16.97
CA GLY A 96 -18.82 -16.81 17.16
C GLY A 96 -18.06 -15.59 17.70
N ASN A 97 -18.56 -14.99 18.79
CA ASN A 97 -18.08 -13.72 19.35
C ASN A 97 -16.96 -13.84 20.40
N ALA A 98 -16.42 -15.04 20.64
CA ALA A 98 -15.44 -15.19 21.72
C ALA A 98 -14.11 -14.47 21.37
N PRO A 99 -13.56 -13.61 22.27
CA PRO A 99 -12.37 -12.80 21.96
C PRO A 99 -11.14 -13.62 21.58
N TRP A 100 -10.99 -14.82 22.17
CA TRP A 100 -9.85 -15.71 21.92
C TRP A 100 -9.77 -16.21 20.48
N ILE A 101 -10.89 -16.26 19.75
CA ILE A 101 -10.91 -16.69 18.35
C ILE A 101 -10.21 -15.64 17.51
N VAL A 102 -10.54 -14.35 17.68
CA VAL A 102 -9.89 -13.25 16.96
C VAL A 102 -8.38 -13.28 17.21
N LEU A 103 -7.96 -13.55 18.45
CA LEU A 103 -6.54 -13.68 18.81
C LEU A 103 -5.82 -14.83 18.09
N LEU A 104 -6.52 -15.92 17.75
CA LEU A 104 -5.96 -17.05 16.99
C LEU A 104 -6.09 -16.85 15.47
N SER A 105 -7.19 -16.25 15.01
CA SER A 105 -7.49 -16.05 13.59
C SER A 105 -6.53 -15.04 12.96
N ILE A 106 -6.13 -13.97 13.66
CA ILE A 106 -5.17 -12.97 13.16
C ILE A 106 -3.83 -13.62 12.76
N PRO A 107 -3.10 -14.31 13.66
CA PRO A 107 -1.83 -14.94 13.31
C PRO A 107 -2.02 -16.07 12.29
N ALA A 108 -3.11 -16.84 12.36
CA ALA A 108 -3.41 -17.88 11.37
C ALA A 108 -3.55 -17.29 9.95
N THR A 109 -4.30 -16.19 9.81
CA THR A 109 -4.44 -15.47 8.53
C THR A 109 -3.10 -14.96 8.02
N ILE A 110 -2.27 -14.34 8.88
CA ILE A 110 -0.95 -13.87 8.49
C ILE A 110 -0.09 -15.02 7.97
N VAL A 111 -0.04 -16.16 8.68
CA VAL A 111 0.74 -17.34 8.28
C VAL A 111 0.32 -17.86 6.91
N VAL A 112 -0.99 -17.93 6.62
CA VAL A 112 -1.50 -18.33 5.30
C VAL A 112 -1.01 -17.37 4.22
N CYS A 113 -1.08 -16.06 4.46
CA CYS A 113 -0.67 -15.04 3.50
C CYS A 113 0.86 -14.96 3.29
N LEU A 114 1.67 -15.40 4.26
CA LEU A 114 3.12 -15.51 4.08
C LEU A 114 3.50 -16.53 3.00
N VAL A 115 2.64 -17.51 2.67
CA VAL A 115 2.92 -18.52 1.66
C VAL A 115 3.09 -17.89 0.26
N PRO A 116 2.13 -17.12 -0.28
CA PRO A 116 2.33 -16.35 -1.52
C PRO A 116 3.60 -15.50 -1.53
N GLY A 117 3.88 -14.76 -0.44
CA GLY A 117 5.08 -13.92 -0.33
C GLY A 117 6.38 -14.72 -0.35
N PHE A 118 6.40 -15.86 0.34
CA PHE A 118 7.54 -16.78 0.31
C PHE A 118 7.78 -17.34 -1.10
N VAL A 119 6.71 -17.79 -1.78
CA VAL A 119 6.80 -18.34 -3.13
C VAL A 119 7.31 -17.28 -4.11
N ASN A 120 6.74 -16.06 -4.11
CA ASN A 120 7.24 -14.96 -4.93
C ASN A 120 8.70 -14.63 -4.63
N GLY A 121 9.04 -14.54 -3.34
CA GLY A 121 10.40 -14.32 -2.89
C GLY A 121 11.37 -15.35 -3.44
N VAL A 122 11.01 -16.65 -3.39
CA VAL A 122 11.86 -17.73 -3.91
C VAL A 122 11.94 -17.72 -5.44
N LEU A 123 10.83 -17.53 -6.14
CA LEU A 123 10.78 -17.45 -7.61
C LEU A 123 11.70 -16.35 -8.12
N ILE A 124 11.65 -15.17 -7.50
CA ILE A 124 12.38 -14.00 -7.96
C ILE A 124 13.84 -14.08 -7.51
N ALA A 125 14.07 -14.40 -6.23
CA ALA A 125 15.41 -14.34 -5.65
C ALA A 125 16.31 -15.54 -6.01
N ARG A 126 15.73 -16.74 -6.20
CA ARG A 126 16.50 -17.97 -6.46
C ARG A 126 16.37 -18.45 -7.90
N LEU A 127 15.17 -18.39 -8.47
CA LEU A 127 14.91 -18.89 -9.83
C LEU A 127 15.08 -17.82 -10.91
N GLY A 128 15.29 -16.55 -10.52
CA GLY A 128 15.56 -15.45 -11.46
C GLY A 128 14.36 -15.08 -12.33
N VAL A 129 13.14 -15.43 -11.90
CA VAL A 129 11.91 -15.05 -12.61
C VAL A 129 11.73 -13.53 -12.50
N PRO A 130 11.42 -12.82 -13.59
CA PRO A 130 11.10 -11.39 -13.52
C PRO A 130 9.96 -11.12 -12.53
N ALA A 131 10.12 -10.14 -11.63
CA ALA A 131 9.19 -9.88 -10.54
C ALA A 131 7.74 -9.69 -10.99
N PHE A 132 7.55 -8.95 -12.09
CA PHE A 132 6.24 -8.75 -12.70
C PHE A 132 5.56 -10.07 -13.08
N ILE A 133 6.27 -10.98 -13.75
CA ILE A 133 5.70 -12.26 -14.23
C ILE A 133 5.42 -13.20 -13.06
N GLY A 134 6.37 -13.34 -12.13
CA GLY A 134 6.20 -14.21 -10.97
C GLY A 134 5.00 -13.80 -10.11
N THR A 135 4.87 -12.50 -9.86
CA THR A 135 3.80 -11.96 -9.02
C THR A 135 2.47 -11.86 -9.76
N LEU A 136 2.45 -11.69 -11.08
CA LEU A 136 1.23 -11.81 -11.90
C LEU A 136 0.69 -13.25 -11.90
N GLY A 137 1.57 -14.25 -11.92
CA GLY A 137 1.17 -15.65 -11.76
C GLY A 137 0.56 -15.89 -10.37
N MET A 138 1.23 -15.42 -9.32
CA MET A 138 0.72 -15.52 -7.94
C MET A 138 -0.54 -14.70 -7.71
N TYR A 139 -0.72 -13.57 -8.39
CA TYR A 139 -1.98 -12.81 -8.42
C TYR A 139 -3.15 -13.73 -8.80
N GLY A 140 -2.98 -14.53 -9.86
CA GLY A 140 -4.02 -15.47 -10.33
C GLY A 140 -4.27 -16.61 -9.35
N VAL A 141 -3.19 -17.15 -8.76
CA VAL A 141 -3.28 -18.22 -7.75
C VAL A 141 -3.97 -17.72 -6.47
N ALA A 142 -3.51 -16.60 -5.90
CA ALA A 142 -4.09 -16.01 -4.70
C ALA A 142 -5.57 -15.62 -4.92
N ARG A 143 -5.89 -15.10 -6.11
CA ARG A 143 -7.27 -14.82 -6.53
C ARG A 143 -8.13 -16.08 -6.53
N GLY A 144 -7.69 -17.12 -7.23
CA GLY A 144 -8.43 -18.38 -7.33
C GLY A 144 -8.62 -19.06 -5.97
N VAL A 145 -7.55 -19.14 -5.16
CA VAL A 145 -7.60 -19.69 -3.81
C VAL A 145 -8.52 -18.86 -2.91
N GLY A 146 -8.47 -17.52 -3.01
CA GLY A 146 -9.37 -16.63 -2.27
C GLY A 146 -10.85 -16.90 -2.58
N PHE A 147 -11.19 -17.09 -3.87
CA PHE A 147 -12.55 -17.44 -4.27
C PHE A 147 -12.96 -18.84 -3.80
N LEU A 148 -12.08 -19.83 -3.93
CA LEU A 148 -12.35 -21.19 -3.45
C LEU A 148 -12.55 -21.22 -1.93
N ALA A 149 -11.74 -20.44 -1.19
CA ALA A 149 -11.87 -20.30 0.26
C ALA A 149 -13.12 -19.54 0.69
N ALA A 150 -13.66 -18.67 -0.17
CA ALA A 150 -14.93 -17.98 0.07
C ALA A 150 -16.15 -18.92 -0.14
N GLY A 151 -15.96 -20.08 -0.78
CA GLY A 151 -16.99 -21.07 -1.02
C GLY A 151 -17.89 -20.70 -2.20
N SER A 152 -19.22 -20.85 -2.04
CA SER A 152 -20.20 -20.59 -3.11
C SER A 152 -20.47 -19.10 -3.37
N GLY A 153 -19.82 -18.20 -2.63
CA GLY A 153 -20.01 -16.76 -2.74
C GLY A 153 -18.69 -16.01 -2.98
N MET A 154 -18.81 -14.78 -3.48
CA MET A 154 -17.67 -13.86 -3.66
C MET A 154 -17.15 -13.29 -2.32
N THR A 155 -17.97 -13.41 -1.27
CA THR A 155 -17.76 -12.76 0.03
C THR A 155 -18.20 -13.67 1.17
N VAL A 156 -17.53 -13.56 2.32
CA VAL A 156 -17.85 -14.26 3.57
C VAL A 156 -18.27 -13.22 4.61
N ALA A 157 -19.52 -13.26 5.07
CA ALA A 157 -20.02 -12.33 6.08
C ALA A 157 -19.40 -12.62 7.46
N VAL A 158 -19.13 -11.57 8.23
CA VAL A 158 -18.55 -11.67 9.56
C VAL A 158 -19.45 -10.99 10.58
N ASN A 159 -19.79 -11.71 11.64
CA ASN A 159 -20.52 -11.17 12.78
C ASN A 159 -19.73 -11.42 14.07
N ASN A 160 -18.57 -10.76 14.17
CA ASN A 160 -17.68 -10.85 15.32
C ASN A 160 -17.35 -9.45 15.86
N THR A 161 -17.81 -9.16 17.08
CA THR A 161 -17.61 -7.85 17.75
C THR A 161 -16.15 -7.55 18.06
N GLY A 162 -15.35 -8.56 18.38
CA GLY A 162 -13.91 -8.42 18.63
C GLY A 162 -13.14 -8.03 17.37
N LEU A 163 -13.55 -8.54 16.20
CA LEU A 163 -12.98 -8.12 14.92
C LEU A 163 -13.47 -6.72 14.52
N ALA A 164 -14.75 -6.40 14.73
CA ALA A 164 -15.32 -5.09 14.40
C ALA A 164 -14.58 -3.92 15.09
N TRP A 165 -14.08 -4.12 16.32
CA TRP A 165 -13.29 -3.10 17.02
C TRP A 165 -12.01 -2.67 16.25
N LEU A 166 -11.40 -3.59 15.49
CA LEU A 166 -10.23 -3.29 14.68
C LEU A 166 -10.54 -2.47 13.42
N GLY A 167 -11.81 -2.40 13.00
CA GLY A 167 -12.26 -1.76 11.76
C GLY A 167 -12.91 -0.39 11.92
N HIS A 168 -13.16 0.04 13.17
CA HIS A 168 -13.90 1.26 13.47
C HIS A 168 -13.08 2.27 14.28
N GLY A 169 -13.56 3.51 14.28
CA GLY A 169 -12.93 4.60 15.01
C GLY A 169 -11.55 4.94 14.46
N TRP A 170 -10.63 5.31 15.35
CA TRP A 170 -9.23 5.59 15.00
C TRP A 170 -8.33 4.35 14.99
N THR A 171 -8.86 3.18 15.35
CA THR A 171 -8.07 1.95 15.53
C THR A 171 -7.31 1.54 14.26
N PRO A 172 -7.92 1.47 13.05
CA PRO A 172 -7.18 1.17 11.82
C PRO A 172 -6.06 2.16 11.52
N VAL A 173 -6.34 3.45 11.76
CA VAL A 173 -5.42 4.56 11.47
C VAL A 173 -4.21 4.46 12.38
N VAL A 174 -4.43 4.28 13.68
CA VAL A 174 -3.35 4.13 14.68
C VAL A 174 -2.52 2.89 14.41
N LEU A 175 -3.16 1.74 14.12
CA LEU A 175 -2.46 0.51 13.75
C LEU A 175 -1.55 0.72 12.53
N THR A 176 -2.09 1.34 11.48
CA THR A 176 -1.35 1.62 10.24
C THR A 176 -0.20 2.58 10.49
N LEU A 177 -0.40 3.64 11.28
CA LEU A 177 0.65 4.60 11.64
C LEU A 177 1.76 3.96 12.49
N VAL A 178 1.41 3.08 13.45
CA VAL A 178 2.42 2.36 14.24
C VAL A 178 3.27 1.46 13.33
N LEU A 179 2.66 0.67 12.46
CA LEU A 179 3.38 -0.18 11.51
C LEU A 179 4.22 0.65 10.54
N LEU A 180 3.69 1.79 10.10
CA LEU A 180 4.41 2.74 9.25
C LEU A 180 5.67 3.28 9.93
N LEU A 181 5.57 3.70 11.19
CA LEU A 181 6.71 4.20 11.96
C LEU A 181 7.79 3.11 12.14
N VAL A 182 7.36 1.88 12.43
CA VAL A 182 8.27 0.73 12.52
C VAL A 182 8.99 0.50 11.19
N MET A 183 8.27 0.46 10.07
CA MET A 183 8.87 0.24 8.76
C MET A 183 9.71 1.43 8.29
N HIS A 184 9.33 2.65 8.63
CA HIS A 184 10.14 3.84 8.38
C HIS A 184 11.46 3.77 9.14
N PHE A 185 11.43 3.37 10.42
CA PHE A 185 12.65 3.16 11.21
C PHE A 185 13.52 2.06 10.59
N ILE A 186 12.93 0.92 10.23
CA ILE A 186 13.64 -0.18 9.56
C ILE A 186 14.31 0.29 8.27
N LEU A 187 13.59 1.02 7.41
CA LEU A 187 14.13 1.49 6.13
C LEU A 187 15.21 2.57 6.30
N SER A 188 15.04 3.50 7.23
CA SER A 188 15.91 4.69 7.34
C SER A 188 17.09 4.52 8.30
N LYS A 189 16.98 3.65 9.31
CA LYS A 189 17.95 3.54 10.41
C LYS A 189 18.64 2.19 10.54
N THR A 190 18.22 1.16 9.80
CA THR A 190 18.80 -0.19 9.94
C THR A 190 19.60 -0.63 8.71
N ARG A 191 20.47 -1.63 8.92
CA ARG A 191 21.21 -2.29 7.82
C ARG A 191 20.29 -2.93 6.79
N PHE A 192 19.11 -3.41 7.23
CA PHE A 192 18.12 -3.97 6.31
C PHE A 192 17.72 -2.94 5.25
N GLY A 193 17.41 -1.71 5.67
CA GLY A 193 17.08 -0.61 4.75
C GLY A 193 18.24 -0.23 3.81
N GLN A 194 19.46 -0.11 4.34
CA GLN A 194 20.65 0.17 3.53
C GLN A 194 20.88 -0.90 2.45
N TYR A 195 20.69 -2.17 2.79
CA TYR A 195 20.79 -3.27 1.82
C TYR A 195 19.67 -3.21 0.77
N THR A 196 18.44 -2.85 1.16
CA THR A 196 17.33 -2.63 0.21
C THR A 196 17.69 -1.59 -0.84
N TYR A 197 18.22 -0.42 -0.43
CA TYR A 197 18.65 0.62 -1.38
C TYR A 197 19.84 0.17 -2.24
N ALA A 198 20.83 -0.51 -1.66
CA ALA A 198 22.00 -0.99 -2.39
C ALA A 198 21.63 -2.02 -3.47
N ILE A 199 20.71 -2.94 -3.15
CA ILE A 199 20.17 -3.93 -4.10
C ILE A 199 19.43 -3.23 -5.24
N GLY A 200 18.60 -2.24 -4.91
CA GLY A 200 17.86 -1.46 -5.90
C GLY A 200 18.74 -0.66 -6.85
N GLY A 201 19.79 -0.02 -6.35
CA GLY A 201 20.69 0.79 -7.19
C GLY A 201 21.56 -0.06 -8.12
N ASN A 202 22.18 -1.12 -7.61
CA ASN A 202 22.91 -2.06 -8.44
C ASN A 202 23.05 -3.44 -7.75
N PRO A 203 22.28 -4.46 -8.16
CA PRO A 203 22.30 -5.76 -7.51
C PRO A 203 23.64 -6.48 -7.64
N GLN A 204 24.37 -6.28 -8.75
CA GLN A 204 25.70 -6.89 -8.94
C GLN A 204 26.73 -6.30 -7.98
N SER A 205 26.65 -4.99 -7.73
CA SER A 205 27.52 -4.31 -6.76
C SER A 205 27.19 -4.73 -5.33
N ALA A 206 25.90 -4.90 -5.01
CA ALA A 206 25.47 -5.43 -3.71
C ALA A 206 26.02 -6.84 -3.45
N ILE A 207 25.99 -7.72 -4.46
CA ILE A 207 26.58 -9.08 -4.35
C ILE A 207 28.08 -9.01 -4.10
N ARG A 208 28.81 -8.16 -4.84
CA ARG A 208 30.26 -7.96 -4.67
C ARG A 208 30.62 -7.37 -3.29
N ALA A 209 29.70 -6.60 -2.70
CA ALA A 209 29.82 -6.09 -1.34
C ALA A 209 29.46 -7.12 -0.25
N GLY A 210 29.19 -8.38 -0.61
CA GLY A 210 28.91 -9.46 0.33
C GLY A 210 27.45 -9.52 0.84
N ILE A 211 26.54 -8.72 0.26
CA ILE A 211 25.12 -8.73 0.64
C ILE A 211 24.47 -9.98 0.06
N ASN A 212 23.79 -10.76 0.90
CA ASN A 212 22.99 -11.89 0.44
C ASN A 212 21.67 -11.41 -0.17
N VAL A 213 21.75 -10.93 -1.42
CA VAL A 213 20.60 -10.40 -2.18
C VAL A 213 19.45 -11.39 -2.21
N ARG A 214 19.75 -12.69 -2.35
CA ARG A 214 18.71 -13.72 -2.44
C ARG A 214 17.87 -13.82 -1.17
N ARG A 215 18.51 -13.87 0.00
CA ARG A 215 17.78 -13.90 1.28
C ARG A 215 17.03 -12.58 1.52
N HIS A 216 17.64 -11.46 1.16
CA HIS A 216 17.04 -10.14 1.36
C HIS A 216 15.75 -9.96 0.56
N LEU A 217 15.75 -10.35 -0.72
CA LEU A 217 14.56 -10.31 -1.57
C LEU A 217 13.44 -11.21 -1.01
N VAL A 218 13.74 -12.43 -0.56
CA VAL A 218 12.71 -13.31 0.05
C VAL A 218 12.05 -12.63 1.25
N VAL A 219 12.83 -11.98 2.11
CA VAL A 219 12.30 -11.26 3.28
C VAL A 219 11.43 -10.07 2.85
N ILE A 220 11.81 -9.35 1.79
CA ILE A 220 11.02 -8.23 1.26
C ILE A 220 9.64 -8.69 0.80
N TYR A 221 9.54 -9.78 0.02
CA TYR A 221 8.25 -10.31 -0.42
C TYR A 221 7.42 -10.90 0.73
N LEU A 222 8.06 -11.45 1.77
CA LEU A 222 7.37 -11.85 3.00
C LEU A 222 6.78 -10.64 3.75
N ILE A 223 7.52 -9.54 3.85
CA ILE A 223 7.04 -8.29 4.45
C ILE A 223 5.85 -7.76 3.65
N ALA A 224 5.96 -7.71 2.31
CA ALA A 224 4.85 -7.25 1.45
C ALA A 224 3.58 -8.09 1.67
N ALA A 225 3.71 -9.42 1.74
CA ALA A 225 2.59 -10.31 2.00
C ALA A 225 2.02 -10.18 3.42
N ALA A 226 2.86 -9.95 4.44
CA ALA A 226 2.41 -9.70 5.81
C ALA A 226 1.58 -8.41 5.89
N PHE A 227 2.02 -7.35 5.23
CA PHE A 227 1.30 -6.08 5.17
C PHE A 227 -0.01 -6.19 4.39
N ALA A 228 -0.02 -6.93 3.28
CA ALA A 228 -1.26 -7.28 2.58
C ALA A 228 -2.23 -8.06 3.48
N ALA A 229 -1.71 -8.97 4.33
CA ALA A 229 -2.53 -9.72 5.28
C ALA A 229 -3.19 -8.80 6.32
N VAL A 230 -2.42 -7.89 6.92
CA VAL A 230 -2.96 -6.90 7.87
C VAL A 230 -3.97 -5.98 7.17
N GLY A 231 -3.71 -5.57 5.92
CA GLY A 231 -4.65 -4.80 5.11
C GLY A 231 -5.99 -5.51 4.91
N GLY A 232 -5.97 -6.82 4.65
CA GLY A 232 -7.17 -7.64 4.51
C GLY A 232 -7.93 -7.82 5.82
N ILE A 233 -7.21 -7.97 6.94
CA ILE A 233 -7.80 -8.01 8.28
C ILE A 233 -8.51 -6.69 8.58
N VAL A 234 -7.86 -5.55 8.34
CA VAL A 234 -8.45 -4.21 8.54
C VAL A 234 -9.66 -4.01 7.64
N TYR A 235 -9.58 -4.43 6.37
CA TYR A 235 -10.69 -4.37 5.43
C TYR A 235 -11.91 -5.15 5.94
N THR A 236 -11.74 -6.43 6.27
CA THR A 236 -12.85 -7.27 6.75
C THR A 236 -13.41 -6.75 8.07
N SER A 237 -12.56 -6.24 8.95
CA SER A 237 -13.00 -5.62 10.21
C SER A 237 -13.88 -4.39 9.97
N ARG A 238 -13.57 -3.60 8.93
CA ARG A 238 -14.31 -2.37 8.60
C ARG A 238 -15.65 -2.65 7.92
N PHE A 239 -15.69 -3.61 7.00
CA PHE A 239 -16.87 -3.90 6.18
C PHE A 239 -17.72 -5.05 6.69
N ALA A 240 -17.32 -5.71 7.78
CA ALA A 240 -17.97 -6.91 8.33
C ALA A 240 -18.15 -8.03 7.28
N ALA A 241 -17.31 -8.05 6.25
CA ALA A 241 -17.35 -9.01 5.17
C ALA A 241 -15.96 -9.17 4.55
N GLY A 242 -15.51 -10.42 4.38
CA GLY A 242 -14.29 -10.78 3.68
C GLY A 242 -14.57 -11.02 2.21
N ALA A 243 -14.11 -10.14 1.32
CA ALA A 243 -14.30 -10.26 -0.11
C ALA A 243 -12.99 -10.65 -0.82
N ALA A 244 -13.02 -11.71 -1.64
CA ALA A 244 -11.83 -12.22 -2.32
C ALA A 244 -11.25 -11.22 -3.36
N ASN A 245 -12.09 -10.33 -3.89
CA ASN A 245 -11.71 -9.27 -4.83
C ASN A 245 -11.45 -7.91 -4.16
N ALA A 246 -11.52 -7.80 -2.83
CA ALA A 246 -11.37 -6.54 -2.11
C ALA A 246 -10.09 -5.77 -2.45
N GLY A 247 -8.98 -6.48 -2.69
CA GLY A 247 -7.69 -5.87 -2.94
C GLY A 247 -7.39 -5.57 -4.41
N GLU A 248 -8.30 -5.88 -5.35
CA GLU A 248 -8.12 -5.52 -6.76
C GLU A 248 -7.98 -4.01 -7.00
N PRO A 249 -8.88 -3.14 -6.50
CA PRO A 249 -8.70 -1.68 -6.61
C PRO A 249 -7.47 -1.21 -5.83
N MET A 250 -7.30 -1.73 -4.60
CA MET A 250 -6.23 -1.31 -3.68
C MET A 250 -4.82 -1.66 -4.18
N LEU A 251 -4.69 -2.61 -5.11
CA LEU A 251 -3.41 -2.90 -5.76
C LEU A 251 -2.89 -1.65 -6.50
N LEU A 252 -3.73 -1.04 -7.34
CA LEU A 252 -3.33 0.15 -8.10
C LEU A 252 -3.11 1.33 -7.16
N ASP A 253 -3.97 1.50 -6.16
CA ASP A 253 -3.83 2.58 -5.17
C ASP A 253 -2.53 2.46 -4.38
N SER A 254 -2.12 1.24 -4.02
CA SER A 254 -0.87 1.00 -3.30
C SER A 254 0.37 1.32 -4.13
N ILE A 255 0.38 0.95 -5.41
CA ILE A 255 1.47 1.27 -6.33
C ILE A 255 1.51 2.78 -6.57
N ALA A 256 0.34 3.39 -6.80
CA ALA A 256 0.18 4.81 -6.97
C ALA A 256 0.71 5.59 -5.76
N ALA A 257 0.36 5.17 -4.54
CA ALA A 257 0.84 5.79 -3.32
C ALA A 257 2.37 5.78 -3.22
N VAL A 258 3.01 4.68 -3.59
CA VAL A 258 4.47 4.56 -3.57
C VAL A 258 5.13 5.45 -4.63
N VAL A 259 4.59 5.46 -5.85
CA VAL A 259 5.14 6.22 -6.99
C VAL A 259 4.91 7.72 -6.83
N ILE A 260 3.69 8.14 -6.44
CA ILE A 260 3.38 9.54 -6.10
C ILE A 260 4.23 10.01 -4.92
N GLY A 261 4.51 9.10 -3.98
CA GLY A 261 5.42 9.31 -2.87
C GLY A 261 6.89 9.50 -3.25
N GLY A 262 7.25 9.32 -4.52
CA GLY A 262 8.59 9.60 -5.06
C GLY A 262 9.57 8.42 -4.98
N ALA A 263 9.08 7.18 -4.92
CA ALA A 263 9.92 6.01 -5.16
C ALA A 263 10.03 5.72 -6.66
N SER A 264 11.23 5.40 -7.13
CA SER A 264 11.45 5.05 -8.54
C SER A 264 11.08 3.60 -8.80
N LEU A 265 10.35 3.35 -9.91
CA LEU A 265 10.07 2.01 -10.41
C LEU A 265 11.34 1.27 -10.87
N PHE A 266 12.42 1.99 -11.12
CA PHE A 266 13.73 1.43 -11.47
C PHE A 266 14.57 1.07 -10.24
N GLY A 267 14.08 1.35 -9.03
CA GLY A 267 14.73 1.01 -7.77
C GLY A 267 15.78 2.00 -7.30
N GLY A 268 16.35 1.72 -6.12
CA GLY A 268 17.43 2.50 -5.50
C GLY A 268 16.98 3.78 -4.80
N THR A 269 15.73 4.23 -4.99
CA THR A 269 15.18 5.45 -4.38
C THR A 269 13.76 5.25 -3.87
N GLY A 270 13.41 5.96 -2.80
CA GLY A 270 12.08 5.92 -2.18
C GLY A 270 12.14 6.11 -0.67
N ASN A 271 11.01 6.42 -0.04
CA ASN A 271 10.90 6.54 1.42
C ASN A 271 9.46 6.27 1.88
N VAL A 272 9.30 5.64 3.05
CA VAL A 272 7.99 5.31 3.63
C VAL A 272 7.15 6.56 3.92
N ILE A 273 7.77 7.68 4.32
CA ILE A 273 7.04 8.95 4.52
C ILE A 273 6.48 9.47 3.19
N GLY A 274 7.24 9.29 2.09
CA GLY A 274 6.74 9.59 0.75
C GLY A 274 5.47 8.80 0.44
N THR A 275 5.51 7.50 0.70
CA THR A 275 4.37 6.59 0.53
C THR A 275 3.16 6.99 1.38
N LEU A 276 3.35 7.48 2.61
CA LEU A 276 2.26 8.04 3.42
C LEU A 276 1.54 9.18 2.71
N ILE A 277 2.30 10.14 2.18
CA ILE A 277 1.75 11.31 1.49
C ILE A 277 1.00 10.87 0.23
N GLY A 278 1.58 9.95 -0.55
CA GLY A 278 0.92 9.38 -1.72
C GLY A 278 -0.40 8.68 -1.38
N ALA A 279 -0.43 7.89 -0.31
CA ALA A 279 -1.66 7.24 0.15
C ALA A 279 -2.69 8.24 0.65
N LEU A 280 -2.27 9.31 1.34
CA LEU A 280 -3.16 10.39 1.76
C LEU A 280 -3.72 11.17 0.57
N ILE A 281 -2.93 11.41 -0.48
CA ILE A 281 -3.42 12.02 -1.73
C ILE A 281 -4.56 11.19 -2.30
N ILE A 282 -4.37 9.88 -2.44
CA ILE A 282 -5.39 8.97 -2.97
C ILE A 282 -6.62 8.95 -2.07
N ALA A 283 -6.43 8.82 -0.76
CA ALA A 283 -7.54 8.80 0.20
C ALA A 283 -8.35 10.09 0.22
N VAL A 284 -7.70 11.26 0.09
CA VAL A 284 -8.38 12.55 -0.01
C VAL A 284 -9.13 12.68 -1.33
N ILE A 285 -8.60 12.15 -2.45
CA ILE A 285 -9.34 12.08 -3.73
C ILE A 285 -10.58 11.20 -3.58
N GLU A 286 -10.43 9.98 -3.08
CA GLU A 286 -11.52 9.03 -2.95
C GLU A 286 -12.62 9.55 -2.02
N PHE A 287 -12.24 9.95 -0.81
CA PHE A 287 -13.19 10.49 0.16
C PHE A 287 -13.76 11.83 -0.30
N GLY A 288 -12.93 12.71 -0.86
CA GLY A 288 -13.34 14.03 -1.31
C GLY A 288 -14.33 14.01 -2.46
N LEU A 289 -14.14 13.12 -3.45
CA LEU A 289 -15.10 12.96 -4.55
C LEU A 289 -16.45 12.47 -4.06
N VAL A 290 -16.48 11.49 -3.14
CA VAL A 290 -17.73 11.03 -2.53
C VAL A 290 -18.35 12.11 -1.65
N PHE A 291 -17.54 12.89 -0.94
CA PHE A 291 -18.00 13.99 -0.08
C PHE A 291 -18.76 15.06 -0.87
N ILE A 292 -18.39 15.30 -2.13
CA ILE A 292 -19.07 16.26 -3.03
C ILE A 292 -20.15 15.59 -3.90
N ASP A 293 -20.63 14.41 -3.50
CA ASP A 293 -21.66 13.60 -4.19
C ASP A 293 -21.32 13.22 -5.64
N VAL A 294 -20.03 13.14 -5.98
CA VAL A 294 -19.58 12.58 -7.27
C VAL A 294 -19.64 11.05 -7.20
N ASN A 295 -20.11 10.46 -8.29
CA ASN A 295 -20.20 9.00 -8.41
C ASN A 295 -18.81 8.35 -8.19
N ALA A 296 -18.75 7.33 -7.32
CA ALA A 296 -17.52 6.63 -6.94
C ALA A 296 -16.74 6.04 -8.14
N PHE A 297 -17.38 5.73 -9.27
CA PHE A 297 -16.67 5.25 -10.45
C PHE A 297 -15.67 6.28 -11.03
N TRP A 298 -15.86 7.58 -10.76
CA TRP A 298 -14.89 8.61 -11.14
C TRP A 298 -13.57 8.49 -10.39
N GLN A 299 -13.56 7.86 -9.22
CA GLN A 299 -12.32 7.65 -8.45
C GLN A 299 -11.30 6.87 -9.28
N PHE A 300 -11.71 5.82 -10.00
CA PHE A 300 -10.83 5.06 -10.88
C PHE A 300 -10.17 5.91 -11.97
N ILE A 301 -10.95 6.81 -12.57
CA ILE A 301 -10.47 7.71 -13.63
C ILE A 301 -9.48 8.72 -13.04
N VAL A 302 -9.84 9.38 -11.94
CA VAL A 302 -9.01 10.42 -11.33
C VAL A 302 -7.71 9.83 -10.78
N VAL A 303 -7.77 8.69 -10.08
CA VAL A 303 -6.57 8.00 -9.59
C VAL A 303 -5.67 7.61 -10.77
N GLY A 304 -6.23 7.06 -11.86
CA GLY A 304 -5.48 6.75 -13.08
C GLY A 304 -4.77 7.97 -13.69
N ILE A 305 -5.47 9.11 -13.80
CA ILE A 305 -4.89 10.36 -14.29
C ILE A 305 -3.76 10.84 -13.39
N VAL A 306 -3.94 10.79 -12.07
CA VAL A 306 -2.93 11.22 -11.09
C VAL A 306 -1.67 10.35 -11.18
N ILE A 307 -1.81 9.04 -11.37
CA ILE A 307 -0.66 8.13 -11.59
C ILE A 307 0.10 8.53 -12.86
N ILE A 308 -0.60 8.68 -13.99
CA ILE A 308 0.01 9.06 -15.26
C ILE A 308 0.76 10.39 -15.12
N MET A 309 0.12 11.39 -14.51
CA MET A 309 0.74 12.69 -14.26
C MET A 309 1.97 12.57 -13.36
N SER A 310 1.89 11.76 -12.29
CA SER A 310 3.02 11.54 -11.39
C SER A 310 4.22 10.93 -12.11
N VAL A 311 3.99 9.89 -12.93
CA VAL A 311 5.05 9.22 -13.69
C VAL A 311 5.64 10.15 -14.77
N LEU A 312 4.82 10.92 -15.48
CA LEU A 312 5.31 11.87 -16.48
C LEU A 312 6.20 12.95 -15.86
N ILE A 313 5.80 13.46 -14.68
CA ILE A 313 6.60 14.41 -13.91
C ILE A 313 7.92 13.77 -13.47
N ASP A 314 7.88 12.52 -13.01
CA ASP A 314 9.07 11.78 -12.56
C ASP A 314 10.06 11.50 -13.69
N GLN A 315 9.57 11.00 -14.84
CA GLN A 315 10.40 10.77 -16.03
C GLN A 315 11.01 12.05 -16.58
N TYR A 316 10.26 13.15 -16.58
CA TYR A 316 10.78 14.45 -17.01
C TYR A 316 11.89 14.96 -16.07
N LYS A 317 11.74 14.73 -14.76
CA LYS A 317 12.77 15.04 -13.76
C LYS A 317 14.03 14.21 -13.97
N GLU A 318 13.91 12.89 -14.16
CA GLU A 318 15.06 12.01 -14.41
C GLU A 318 15.84 12.42 -15.67
N ARG A 319 15.13 12.79 -16.76
CA ARG A 319 15.80 13.26 -17.99
C ARG A 319 16.54 14.59 -17.83
N LEU A 320 16.04 15.49 -16.98
CA LEU A 320 16.69 16.77 -16.71
C LEU A 320 17.88 16.62 -15.73
N GLY A 321 17.79 15.69 -14.78
CA GLY A 321 18.87 15.39 -13.83
C GLY A 321 19.96 14.49 -14.40
N GLY A 322 19.60 13.58 -15.32
CA GLY A 322 20.48 12.62 -15.99
C GLY A 322 21.13 13.13 -17.28
N ALA A 323 21.11 14.43 -17.55
CA ALA A 323 21.95 15.07 -18.57
C ALA A 323 23.40 15.28 -18.06
N GLN A 324 23.96 14.25 -17.41
CA GLN A 324 25.35 14.15 -16.94
C GLN A 324 25.88 12.74 -17.21
#